data_AF-A0A1I8EDB8-F1
#
_entry.id   AF-A0A1I8EDB8-F1
#
_cell.length_a   1.000
_cell.length_b   1.000
_cell.length_c   1.000
_cell.angle_alpha   90.00
_cell.angle_beta   90.00
_cell.angle_gamma   90.00
#
_symmetry.space_group_name_H-M   'P 1'
#
loop_
_entity.id
_entity.type
_entity.pdbx_description
1 polymer ?
#
loop_
_entity_poly.entity_id
_entity_poly.type
_entity_poly.pdbx_seq_one_letter_code
_entity_poly.pdbx_strand_id
1 'polypeptide(L)'
;MTKFFGATSRELCLATLFANIQTTKEKLVNLLKEINSMEIKPPESSMTLEEKKDFYTIRKRLFEDKLQRIQLCVTTFESINDKWFTYTQQIVTFAEGDQGIFQFLHEGKEPSIFIYV
;
A
#
# COMPACT_ATOMS: atom_id res chain seq x y z
N MET A 1 -2.69 -5.70 -40.24
CA MET A 1 -3.85 -5.87 -39.34
C MET A 1 -3.31 -5.88 -37.92
N THR A 2 -3.33 -4.73 -37.25
CA THR A 2 -2.72 -4.53 -35.93
C THR A 2 -3.69 -5.09 -34.88
N LYS A 3 -3.38 -6.25 -34.29
CA LYS A 3 -4.17 -6.77 -33.15
C LYS A 3 -3.69 -6.08 -31.87
N PHE A 4 -4.42 -5.05 -31.45
CA PHE A 4 -4.37 -4.58 -30.07
C PHE A 4 -5.07 -5.64 -29.20
N PHE A 5 -4.30 -6.48 -28.50
CA PHE A 5 -4.81 -7.18 -27.35
C PHE A 5 -4.93 -6.15 -26.23
N GLY A 6 -6.15 -5.66 -26.00
CA GLY A 6 -6.44 -4.82 -24.85
C GLY A 6 -6.19 -5.63 -23.58
N ALA A 7 -5.40 -5.07 -22.64
CA ALA A 7 -5.21 -5.67 -21.33
C ALA A 7 -6.58 -6.03 -20.74
N THR A 8 -6.71 -7.26 -20.25
CA THR A 8 -7.97 -7.69 -19.63
C THR A 8 -8.22 -6.82 -18.39
N SER A 9 -9.49 -6.55 -18.06
CA SER A 9 -9.87 -5.72 -16.89
C SER A 9 -9.19 -6.18 -15.58
N ARG A 10 -8.87 -7.48 -15.47
CA ARG A 10 -8.13 -8.11 -14.36
C ARG A 10 -6.66 -7.67 -14.31
N GLU A 11 -5.96 -7.66 -15.45
CA GLU A 11 -4.56 -7.21 -15.54
C GLU A 11 -4.43 -5.72 -15.18
N LEU A 12 -5.39 -4.90 -15.64
CA LEU A 12 -5.46 -3.48 -15.30
C LEU A 12 -5.72 -3.26 -13.79
N CYS A 13 -6.56 -4.10 -13.18
CA CYS A 13 -6.86 -4.04 -11.74
C CYS A 13 -5.63 -4.41 -10.87
N LEU A 14 -4.92 -5.49 -11.22
CA LEU A 14 -3.70 -5.91 -10.54
C LEU A 14 -2.58 -4.87 -10.67
N ALA A 15 -2.35 -4.34 -11.87
CA ALA A 15 -1.35 -3.30 -12.11
C ALA A 15 -1.62 -2.06 -11.24
N THR A 16 -2.90 -1.67 -11.10
CA THR A 16 -3.32 -0.55 -10.25
C THR A 16 -3.05 -0.83 -8.76
N LEU A 17 -3.32 -2.04 -8.27
CA LEU A 17 -3.01 -2.44 -6.89
C LEU A 17 -1.50 -2.37 -6.62
N PHE A 18 -0.68 -2.94 -7.49
CA PHE A 18 0.78 -2.90 -7.34
C PHE A 18 1.32 -1.48 -7.36
N ALA A 19 0.84 -0.63 -8.28
CA ALA A 19 1.24 0.78 -8.34
C ALA A 19 0.89 1.53 -7.03
N ASN A 20 -0.28 1.26 -6.46
CA ASN A 20 -0.71 1.85 -5.19
C ASN A 20 0.15 1.36 -4.02
N ILE A 21 0.46 0.06 -3.96
CA ILE A 21 1.37 -0.51 -2.93
C ILE A 21 2.72 0.18 -3.00
N GLN A 22 3.32 0.25 -4.19
CA GLN A 22 4.64 0.82 -4.38
C GLN A 22 4.66 2.30 -4.00
N THR A 23 3.67 3.06 -4.46
CA THR A 23 3.53 4.49 -4.13
C THR A 23 3.38 4.71 -2.62
N THR A 24 2.57 3.89 -1.95
CA THR A 24 2.31 4.02 -0.51
C THR A 24 3.55 3.62 0.31
N LYS A 25 4.25 2.58 -0.12
CA LYS A 25 5.53 2.16 0.47
C LYS A 25 6.58 3.25 0.37
N GLU A 26 6.75 3.87 -0.80
CA GLU A 26 7.71 4.95 -0.99
C GLU A 26 7.39 6.16 -0.11
N LYS A 27 6.11 6.54 -0.02
CA LYS A 27 5.65 7.61 0.88
C LYS A 27 5.99 7.30 2.34
N LEU A 28 5.71 6.07 2.80
CA LEU A 28 6.01 5.65 4.17
C LEU A 28 7.52 5.65 4.45
N VAL A 29 8.32 5.09 3.54
CA VAL A 29 9.78 5.05 3.69
C VAL A 29 10.36 6.47 3.76
N ASN A 30 9.89 7.39 2.93
CA ASN A 30 10.34 8.79 2.97
C ASN A 30 9.93 9.47 4.28
N LEU A 31 8.70 9.23 4.76
CA LEU A 31 8.24 9.76 6.04
C LEU A 31 9.07 9.23 7.22
N LEU A 32 9.43 7.94 7.22
CA LEU A 32 10.29 7.35 8.25
C LEU A 32 11.70 7.96 8.22
N LYS A 33 12.24 8.24 7.03
CA LYS A 33 13.51 8.97 6.90
C LYS A 33 13.43 10.38 7.46
N GLU A 34 12.35 11.11 7.15
CA GLU A 34 12.11 12.44 7.71
C GLU A 34 12.02 12.42 9.24
N ILE A 35 11.30 11.45 9.81
CA ILE A 35 11.18 11.32 11.27
C ILE A 35 12.54 10.98 11.89
N ASN A 36 13.31 10.09 11.26
CA ASN A 36 14.61 9.69 11.77
C ASN A 36 15.65 10.82 11.70
N SER A 37 15.46 11.81 10.82
CA SER A 37 16.31 13.01 10.76
C SER A 37 15.83 14.15 11.65
N MET A 38 14.68 14.01 12.34
CA MET A 38 14.21 15.03 13.28
C MET A 38 15.07 15.03 14.54
N GLU A 39 15.79 16.12 14.79
CA GLU A 39 16.48 16.32 16.06
C GLU A 39 15.49 16.64 17.19
N ILE A 40 15.46 15.77 18.22
CA ILE A 40 14.69 15.98 19.44
C ILE A 40 15.56 16.58 20.52
N LYS A 41 15.72 17.91 20.46
CA LYS A 41 16.41 18.70 21.47
C LYS A 41 15.43 19.36 22.44
N PRO A 42 15.79 19.46 23.73
CA PRO A 42 15.05 20.27 24.69
C PRO A 42 15.17 21.77 24.33
N PRO A 43 14.25 22.63 24.82
CA PRO A 43 14.39 24.07 24.69
C PRO A 43 15.66 24.55 25.42
N GLU A 44 16.22 25.67 24.95
CA GLU A 44 17.41 26.24 25.56
C GLU A 44 17.13 26.72 26.99
N SER A 45 18.14 26.63 27.86
CA SER A 45 18.02 27.06 29.25
C SER A 45 17.75 28.56 29.40
N SER A 46 18.20 29.36 28.42
CA SER A 46 17.99 30.81 28.29
C SER A 46 16.55 31.21 27.97
N MET A 47 15.73 30.31 27.43
CA MET A 47 14.35 30.63 27.01
C MET A 47 13.47 30.96 28.22
N THR A 48 12.65 32.00 28.05
CA THR A 48 11.57 32.38 28.96
C THR A 48 10.46 31.32 29.00
N LEU A 49 9.53 31.46 29.95
CA LEU A 49 8.39 30.54 30.07
C LEU A 49 7.49 30.55 28.84
N GLU A 50 7.17 31.72 28.28
CA GLU A 50 6.29 31.82 27.11
C GLU A 50 6.97 31.24 25.86
N GLU A 51 8.26 31.52 25.66
CA GLU A 51 9.03 30.92 24.54
C GLU A 51 9.09 29.40 24.65
N LYS A 52 9.23 28.84 25.86
CA LYS A 52 9.18 27.39 26.09
C LYS A 52 7.81 26.80 25.73
N LYS A 53 6.73 27.50 26.07
CA LYS A 53 5.36 27.07 25.74
C LYS A 53 5.12 27.08 24.24
N ASP A 54 5.58 28.10 23.53
CA ASP A 54 5.52 28.16 22.07
C ASP A 54 6.37 27.06 21.42
N PHE A 55 7.59 26.85 21.92
CA PHE A 55 8.47 25.76 21.49
C PHE A 55 7.77 24.39 21.57
N TYR A 56 7.16 24.06 22.72
CA TYR A 56 6.45 22.80 22.87
C TYR A 56 5.18 22.72 22.04
N THR A 57 4.47 23.83 21.83
CA THR A 57 3.26 23.88 20.99
C THR A 57 3.60 23.60 19.53
N ILE A 58 4.63 24.23 18.99
CA ILE A 58 5.11 24.00 17.63
C ILE A 58 5.56 22.55 17.49
N ARG A 59 6.33 22.06 18.46
CA ARG A 59 6.86 20.69 18.44
C ARG A 59 5.76 19.63 18.51
N LYS A 60 4.72 19.86 19.32
CA LYS A 60 3.54 19.00 19.38
C LYS A 60 2.85 18.92 18.02
N ARG A 61 2.57 20.06 17.38
CA ARG A 61 1.95 20.12 16.05
C ARG A 61 2.76 19.37 14.99
N LEU A 62 4.09 19.49 15.04
CA LEU A 62 4.99 18.78 14.13
C LEU A 62 4.86 17.27 14.29
N PHE A 63 4.83 16.75 15.51
CA PHE A 63 4.64 15.31 15.75
C PHE A 63 3.25 14.83 15.36
N GLU A 64 2.21 15.62 15.62
CA GLU A 64 0.83 15.31 15.21
C GLU A 64 0.71 15.21 13.68
N ASP A 65 1.33 16.12 12.92
CA ASP A 65 1.39 16.05 11.46
C ASP A 65 2.08 14.75 10.97
N LYS A 66 3.23 14.39 11.56
CA LYS A 66 3.91 13.12 11.21
C LYS A 66 3.03 11.91 11.51
N LEU A 67 2.38 11.88 12.66
CA LEU A 67 1.49 10.79 13.05
C LEU A 67 0.31 10.66 12.08
N GLN A 68 -0.33 11.77 11.70
CA GLN A 68 -1.43 11.77 10.73
C GLN A 68 -1.00 11.22 9.37
N ARG A 69 0.20 11.58 8.89
CA ARG A 69 0.72 11.06 7.62
C ARG A 69 1.03 9.57 7.68
N ILE A 70 1.52 9.05 8.82
CA ILE A 70 1.68 7.60 9.03
C ILE A 70 0.32 6.91 8.99
N GLN A 71 -0.66 7.43 9.72
CA GLN A 71 -2.01 6.88 9.75
C GLN A 71 -2.62 6.83 8.35
N LEU A 72 -2.44 7.86 7.53
CA LEU A 72 -2.89 7.86 6.14
C LEU A 72 -2.25 6.71 5.33
N CYS A 73 -0.96 6.45 5.51
CA CYS A 73 -0.30 5.30 4.86
C CYS A 73 -0.88 3.97 5.34
N VAL A 74 -1.13 3.82 6.64
CA VAL A 74 -1.74 2.61 7.23
C VAL A 74 -3.13 2.37 6.67
N THR A 75 -4.02 3.37 6.70
CA THR A 75 -5.38 3.26 6.14
C THR A 75 -5.36 2.97 4.63
N THR A 76 -4.38 3.50 3.91
CA THR A 76 -4.20 3.16 2.49
C THR A 76 -3.81 1.70 2.31
N PHE A 77 -2.89 1.18 3.13
CA PHE A 77 -2.53 -0.25 3.10
C PHE A 77 -3.69 -1.16 3.48
N GLU A 78 -4.50 -0.81 4.49
CA GLU A 78 -5.71 -1.54 4.86
C GLU A 78 -6.69 -1.61 3.68
N SER A 79 -6.97 -0.47 3.03
CA SER A 79 -7.85 -0.44 1.86
C SER A 79 -7.32 -1.28 0.68
N ILE A 80 -5.99 -1.26 0.46
CA ILE A 80 -5.35 -2.11 -0.56
C ILE A 80 -5.51 -3.59 -0.19
N ASN A 81 -5.30 -3.94 1.08
CA ASN A 81 -5.43 -5.30 1.58
C ASN A 81 -6.86 -5.83 1.41
N ASP A 82 -7.88 -5.02 1.72
CA ASP A 82 -9.28 -5.38 1.54
C ASP A 82 -9.64 -5.62 0.06
N LYS A 83 -9.10 -4.79 -0.84
CA LYS A 83 -9.27 -4.96 -2.29
C LYS A 83 -8.59 -6.23 -2.79
N TRP A 84 -7.37 -6.51 -2.33
CA TRP A 84 -6.66 -7.74 -2.66
C TRP A 84 -7.41 -8.98 -2.16
N PHE A 85 -7.91 -8.93 -0.92
CA PHE A 85 -8.72 -10.00 -0.33
C PHE A 85 -9.99 -10.25 -1.15
N THR A 86 -10.72 -9.19 -1.50
CA THR A 86 -11.92 -9.29 -2.35
C THR A 86 -11.60 -9.91 -3.72
N TYR A 87 -10.50 -9.47 -4.34
CA TYR A 87 -10.08 -9.98 -5.64
C TYR A 87 -9.71 -11.47 -5.60
N THR A 88 -8.97 -11.88 -4.57
CA THR A 88 -8.59 -13.30 -4.39
C THR A 88 -9.81 -14.17 -4.11
N GLN A 89 -10.77 -13.71 -3.30
CA GLN A 89 -12.04 -14.41 -3.10
C GLN A 89 -12.82 -14.59 -4.40
N GLN A 90 -12.91 -13.54 -5.23
CA GLN A 90 -13.58 -13.64 -6.53
C GLN A 90 -12.93 -14.70 -7.42
N ILE A 91 -11.60 -14.75 -7.49
CA ILE A 91 -10.88 -15.79 -8.25
C ILE A 91 -11.25 -17.19 -7.74
N VAL A 92 -11.24 -17.39 -6.43
CA VAL A 92 -11.61 -18.69 -5.82
C VAL A 92 -13.05 -19.07 -6.16
N THR A 93 -14.00 -18.14 -6.02
CA THR A 93 -15.41 -18.39 -6.35
C THR A 93 -15.62 -18.68 -7.85
N PHE A 94 -14.91 -17.98 -8.75
CA PHE A 94 -14.95 -18.30 -10.18
C PHE A 94 -14.38 -19.70 -10.46
N ALA A 95 -13.28 -20.08 -9.79
CA ALA A 95 -12.70 -21.41 -9.93
C ALA A 95 -13.59 -22.53 -9.34
N GLU A 96 -14.37 -22.25 -8.29
CA GLU A 96 -15.29 -23.20 -7.67
C GLU A 96 -16.64 -23.31 -8.40
N GLY A 97 -17.12 -22.22 -9.02
CA GLY A 97 -18.31 -22.23 -9.88
C GLY A 97 -18.12 -22.98 -11.19
N ASP A 98 -16.87 -23.03 -11.68
CA ASP A 98 -16.43 -23.81 -12.84
C ASP A 98 -15.73 -25.11 -12.41
N GLN A 99 -16.39 -25.95 -11.62
CA GLN A 99 -15.92 -27.30 -11.22
C GLN A 99 -15.58 -28.27 -12.39
N GLY A 100 -15.56 -27.80 -13.64
CA GLY A 100 -15.02 -28.53 -14.78
C GLY A 100 -13.55 -28.27 -15.11
N ILE A 101 -12.98 -27.10 -14.80
CA ILE A 101 -11.68 -26.74 -15.38
C ILE A 101 -10.93 -25.78 -14.45
N PHE A 102 -9.95 -26.25 -13.68
CA PHE A 102 -8.67 -25.59 -13.35
C PHE A 102 -7.97 -26.33 -12.20
N GLN A 103 -7.28 -27.41 -12.53
CA GLN A 103 -6.32 -28.01 -11.63
C GLN A 103 -4.98 -27.27 -11.76
N PHE A 104 -4.78 -26.22 -10.96
CA PHE A 104 -3.46 -25.59 -10.82
C PHE A 104 -2.57 -26.46 -9.93
N LEU A 105 -1.87 -27.41 -10.53
CA LEU A 105 -0.78 -28.11 -9.85
C LEU A 105 0.49 -27.26 -9.95
N HIS A 106 0.86 -26.72 -8.78
CA HIS A 106 2.24 -26.45 -8.40
C HIS A 106 3.17 -27.56 -8.92
N GLU A 107 4.08 -27.22 -9.85
CA GLU A 107 5.46 -27.72 -9.94
C GLU A 107 6.10 -27.31 -11.29
N GLY A 108 6.73 -26.14 -11.32
CA GLY A 108 8.01 -25.92 -12.01
C GLY A 108 8.19 -26.19 -13.52
N LYS A 109 7.16 -26.48 -14.33
CA LYS A 109 7.27 -26.54 -15.80
C LYS A 109 6.04 -25.92 -16.47
N GLU A 110 6.29 -25.24 -17.59
CA GLU A 110 5.42 -24.25 -18.26
C GLU A 110 3.91 -24.60 -18.33
N PRO A 111 3.01 -23.63 -18.12
CA PRO A 111 1.58 -23.89 -18.11
C PRO A 111 1.05 -24.12 -19.53
N SER A 112 0.75 -25.39 -19.85
CA SER A 112 -0.07 -25.74 -21.01
C SER A 112 -1.54 -25.69 -20.60
N ILE A 113 -2.29 -24.70 -21.09
CA ILE A 113 -3.74 -24.63 -20.91
C ILE A 113 -4.39 -25.62 -21.88
N PHE A 114 -5.05 -26.66 -21.36
CA PHE A 114 -5.92 -27.51 -22.16
C PHE A 114 -7.37 -27.07 -21.98
N ILE A 115 -7.98 -26.57 -23.06
CA ILE A 115 -9.42 -26.30 -23.15
C ILE A 115 -10.06 -27.54 -23.77
N TYR A 116 -10.90 -28.25 -23.01
CA TYR A 116 -11.85 -29.19 -23.59
C TYR A 116 -13.16 -28.43 -23.85
N VAL A 117 -13.55 -28.36 -25.12
CA VAL A 117 -14.84 -27.82 -25.58
C VAL A 117 -15.89 -28.93 -25.52
#